data_AF-A0A7X6LSB5-F1
#
_entry.id   AF-A0A7X6LSB5-F1
#
_cell.length_a   1.000
_cell.length_b   1.000
_cell.length_c   1.000
_cell.angle_alpha   90.00
_cell.angle_beta   90.00
_cell.angle_gamma   90.00
#
_symmetry.space_group_name_H-M   'P 1'
#
loop_
_entity.id
_entity.type
_entity.pdbx_description
1 polymer ?
#
loop_
_entity_poly.entity_id
_entity_poly.type
_entity_poly.pdbx_seq_one_letter_code
_entity_poly.pdbx_strand_id
1 'polypeptide(L)'
;MVRPKPGSPASLYPGWPDSLDVSAPEHQMIQAMVINLRRERNRYRSVKGVAEKSGVAASTISDILNGNTWPSLETMARLEVGLEVRLWPGANPAPSNT
;
A
#
# COMPACT_ATOMS: atom_id res chain seq x y z
N MET A 1 -3.70 -3.19 -21.24
CA MET A 1 -3.96 -2.56 -19.92
C MET A 1 -4.98 -3.42 -19.19
N VAL A 2 -4.66 -3.92 -17.99
CA VAL A 2 -5.67 -4.60 -17.16
C VAL A 2 -6.61 -3.53 -16.63
N ARG A 3 -7.91 -3.66 -16.90
CA ARG A 3 -8.91 -2.73 -16.38
C ARG A 3 -8.99 -2.88 -14.85
N PRO A 4 -8.89 -1.79 -14.06
CA PRO A 4 -9.08 -1.86 -12.62
C PRO A 4 -10.43 -2.48 -12.28
N LYS A 5 -10.45 -3.32 -11.24
CA LYS A 5 -11.70 -3.91 -10.76
C LYS A 5 -12.60 -2.80 -10.19
N PRO A 6 -13.93 -2.86 -10.38
CA PRO A 6 -14.85 -1.95 -9.71
C PRO A 6 -14.59 -1.97 -8.19
N GLY A 7 -14.45 -0.79 -7.59
CA GLY A 7 -14.15 -0.63 -6.17
C GLY A 7 -12.68 -0.83 -5.76
N SER A 8 -11.76 -1.04 -6.72
CA SER A 8 -10.32 -1.02 -6.43
C SER A 8 -9.80 0.41 -6.24
N PRO A 9 -8.66 0.60 -5.56
CA PRO A 9 -8.09 1.93 -5.35
C PRO A 9 -7.92 2.74 -6.65
N ALA A 10 -7.37 2.15 -7.72
CA ALA A 10 -7.18 2.83 -8.99
C ALA A 10 -8.49 3.16 -9.73
N SER A 11 -9.58 2.43 -9.44
CA SER A 11 -10.91 2.76 -9.96
C SER A 11 -11.57 3.90 -9.20
N LEU A 12 -11.30 4.02 -7.90
CA LEU A 12 -11.89 5.03 -7.02
C LEU A 12 -11.08 6.34 -7.03
N TYR A 13 -9.76 6.23 -7.18
CA TYR A 13 -8.79 7.31 -7.07
C TYR A 13 -7.84 7.28 -8.28
N PRO A 14 -8.17 8.00 -9.37
CA PRO A 14 -7.29 8.14 -10.51
C PRO A 14 -5.92 8.70 -10.08
N GLY A 15 -4.84 8.05 -10.52
CA GLY A 15 -3.47 8.42 -10.12
C GLY A 15 -2.99 7.78 -8.82
N TRP A 16 -3.69 6.76 -8.30
CA TRP A 16 -3.22 5.95 -7.18
C TRP A 16 -1.74 5.49 -7.34
N PRO A 17 -0.92 5.51 -6.27
CA PRO A 17 -1.20 6.01 -4.92
C PRO A 17 -0.90 7.51 -4.74
N ASP A 18 -0.61 8.25 -5.82
CA ASP A 18 -0.24 9.69 -5.78
C ASP A 18 -1.46 10.63 -5.88
N SER A 19 -2.68 10.10 -5.92
CA SER A 19 -3.92 10.87 -5.92
C SER A 19 -4.01 11.79 -4.69
N LEU A 20 -4.29 13.08 -4.92
CA LEU A 20 -4.41 14.08 -3.86
C LEU A 20 -5.80 14.06 -3.19
N ASP A 21 -6.81 13.54 -3.89
CA ASP A 21 -8.23 13.67 -3.49
C ASP A 21 -8.78 12.39 -2.82
N VAL A 22 -7.97 11.68 -2.02
CA VAL A 22 -8.43 10.51 -1.27
C VAL A 22 -9.29 10.97 -0.08
N SER A 23 -10.61 10.88 -0.24
CA SER A 23 -11.59 11.48 0.67
C SER A 23 -11.88 10.69 1.94
N ALA A 24 -11.80 9.35 1.90
CA ALA A 24 -12.12 8.50 3.05
C ALA A 24 -10.90 8.34 3.97
N PRO A 25 -11.00 8.60 5.29
CA PRO A 25 -9.87 8.50 6.22
C PRO A 25 -9.17 7.13 6.22
N GLU A 26 -9.93 6.04 6.16
CA GLU A 26 -9.41 4.68 6.08
C GLU A 26 -8.63 4.44 4.78
N HIS A 27 -9.06 5.04 3.67
CA HIS A 27 -8.34 4.96 2.40
C HIS A 27 -7.06 5.80 2.43
N GLN A 28 -7.04 6.93 3.14
CA GLN A 28 -5.81 7.71 3.36
C GLN A 28 -4.78 6.91 4.16
N MET A 29 -5.21 6.18 5.19
CA MET A 29 -4.30 5.31 5.96
C MET A 29 -3.72 4.20 5.08
N ILE A 30 -4.54 3.57 4.23
CA ILE A 30 -4.07 2.54 3.29
C ILE A 30 -3.16 3.16 2.22
N GLN A 31 -3.47 4.35 1.70
CA GLN A 31 -2.63 5.07 0.74
C GLN A 31 -1.25 5.35 1.33
N ALA A 32 -1.19 5.85 2.57
CA ALA A 32 0.07 6.08 3.27
C ALA A 32 0.87 4.78 3.46
N MET A 33 0.19 3.68 3.79
CA MET A 33 0.81 2.35 3.86
C MET A 33 1.39 1.92 2.50
N VAL A 34 0.67 2.12 1.40
CA VAL A 34 1.14 1.78 0.05
C VAL A 34 2.31 2.69 -0.38
N ILE A 35 2.31 3.96 0.01
CA ILE A 35 3.45 4.87 -0.19
C ILE A 35 4.68 4.38 0.57
N ASN A 36 4.52 3.91 1.82
CA ASN A 36 5.61 3.30 2.58
C ASN A 36 6.12 2.01 1.91
N LEU A 37 5.21 1.14 1.44
CA LEU A 37 5.58 -0.06 0.69
C LEU A 37 6.37 0.27 -0.58
N ARG A 38 5.99 1.32 -1.31
CA ARG A 38 6.73 1.79 -2.49
C ARG A 38 8.14 2.26 -2.14
N ARG A 39 8.33 2.92 -0.98
CA ARG A 39 9.64 3.31 -0.47
C ARG A 39 10.50 2.10 -0.13
N GLU A 40 9.93 1.09 0.53
CA GLU A 40 10.66 -0.15 0.81
C GLU A 40 11.02 -0.89 -0.48
N ARG A 41 10.11 -0.98 -1.45
CA ARG A 41 10.39 -1.52 -2.78
C ARG A 41 11.54 -0.81 -3.49
N ASN A 42 11.73 0.49 -3.29
CA ASN A 42 12.90 1.21 -3.80
C ASN A 42 14.19 0.73 -3.12
N ARG A 43 14.17 0.52 -1.79
CA ARG A 43 15.33 0.02 -1.02
C ARG A 43 15.75 -1.38 -1.44
N TYR A 44 14.80 -2.27 -1.67
CA TYR A 44 15.05 -3.63 -2.20
C TYR A 44 15.25 -3.67 -3.74
N ARG A 45 15.28 -2.50 -4.40
CA ARG A 45 15.47 -2.30 -5.85
C ARG A 45 14.46 -2.99 -6.78
N SER A 46 13.57 -3.84 -6.27
CA SER A 46 12.59 -4.56 -7.07
C SER A 46 11.41 -5.06 -6.22
N VAL A 47 10.28 -5.32 -6.88
CA VAL A 47 9.14 -6.02 -6.25
C VAL A 47 9.52 -7.46 -5.86
N LYS A 48 10.40 -8.10 -6.65
CA LYS A 48 10.87 -9.45 -6.38
C LYS A 48 11.64 -9.54 -5.04
N GLY A 49 12.50 -8.56 -4.75
CA GLY A 49 13.22 -8.52 -3.48
C GLY A 49 12.29 -8.37 -2.27
N VAL A 50 11.23 -7.57 -2.41
CA VAL A 50 10.18 -7.46 -1.37
C VAL A 50 9.43 -8.78 -1.21
N ALA A 51 9.10 -9.46 -2.31
CA ALA A 51 8.40 -10.75 -2.30
C ALA A 51 9.24 -11.84 -1.61
N GLU A 52 10.54 -11.91 -1.91
CA GLU A 52 11.47 -12.88 -1.31
C GLU A 52 11.59 -12.71 0.20
N LYS A 53 11.52 -11.47 0.70
CA LYS A 53 11.62 -11.18 2.15
C LYS A 53 10.31 -11.35 2.90
N SER A 54 9.20 -10.91 2.31
CA SER A 54 7.87 -10.95 2.93
C SER A 54 7.11 -12.27 2.76
N GLY A 55 7.53 -13.12 1.81
CA GLY A 55 6.76 -14.31 1.43
C GLY A 55 5.41 -13.98 0.76
N VAL A 56 5.18 -12.73 0.36
CA VAL A 56 4.02 -12.30 -0.40
C VAL A 56 4.35 -12.38 -1.89
N ALA A 57 3.42 -12.88 -2.72
CA ALA A 57 3.63 -12.99 -4.15
C ALA A 57 3.92 -11.61 -4.80
N ALA A 58 4.88 -11.58 -5.72
CA ALA A 58 5.25 -10.36 -6.45
C ALA A 58 4.08 -9.75 -7.24
N SER A 59 3.17 -10.59 -7.75
CA SER A 59 1.93 -10.15 -8.40
C SER A 59 1.04 -9.39 -7.42
N THR A 60 0.81 -9.94 -6.22
CA THR A 60 0.02 -9.29 -5.16
C THR A 60 0.60 -7.94 -4.76
N ILE A 61 1.92 -7.86 -4.56
CA ILE A 61 2.59 -6.59 -4.24
C ILE A 61 2.40 -5.59 -5.38
N SER A 62 2.55 -6.03 -6.63
CA SER A 62 2.34 -5.17 -7.81
C SER A 62 0.89 -4.70 -7.91
N ASP A 63 -0.07 -5.57 -7.64
CA ASP A 63 -1.50 -5.23 -7.67
C ASP A 63 -1.86 -4.20 -6.60
N ILE A 64 -1.26 -4.29 -5.41
CA ILE A 64 -1.44 -3.30 -4.34
C ILE A 64 -0.82 -1.95 -4.75
N LEU A 65 0.42 -1.96 -5.23
CA LEU A 65 1.13 -0.74 -5.66
C LEU A 65 0.41 -0.02 -6.80
N ASN A 66 -0.18 -0.78 -7.74
CA ASN A 66 -0.92 -0.25 -8.88
C ASN A 66 -2.39 0.06 -8.57
N GLY A 67 -2.89 -0.25 -7.36
CA GLY A 67 -4.29 -0.02 -6.99
C GLY A 67 -5.29 -0.95 -7.67
N ASN A 68 -4.85 -2.14 -8.11
CA ASN A 68 -5.71 -3.19 -8.66
C ASN A 68 -6.49 -3.92 -7.55
N THR A 69 -5.98 -3.92 -6.31
CA THR A 69 -6.63 -4.52 -5.15
C THR A 69 -6.31 -3.75 -3.88
N TRP A 70 -7.23 -3.82 -2.91
CA TRP A 70 -6.94 -3.46 -1.53
C TRP A 70 -6.03 -4.51 -0.88
N PRO A 71 -5.06 -4.12 -0.04
CA PRO A 71 -4.27 -5.07 0.73
C PRO A 71 -5.15 -5.71 1.82
N SER A 72 -4.97 -7.02 2.04
CA SER A 72 -5.57 -7.69 3.21
C SER A 72 -4.73 -7.44 4.46
N LEU A 73 -5.35 -7.59 5.64
CA LEU A 73 -4.65 -7.51 6.92
C LEU A 73 -3.49 -8.53 7.00
N GLU A 74 -3.71 -9.75 6.50
CA GLU A 74 -2.67 -10.77 6.41
C GLU A 74 -1.50 -10.33 5.52
N THR A 75 -1.80 -9.72 4.36
CA THR A 75 -0.76 -9.23 3.45
C THR A 75 0.08 -8.14 4.12
N MET A 76 -0.57 -7.20 4.80
CA MET A 76 0.12 -6.16 5.58
C MET A 76 1.03 -6.79 6.65
N ALA A 77 0.50 -7.73 7.45
CA ALA A 77 1.28 -8.39 8.50
C ALA A 77 2.49 -9.14 7.95
N ARG A 78 2.34 -9.89 6.85
CA ARG A 78 3.46 -10.59 6.20
C ARG A 78 4.52 -9.62 5.68
N LEU A 79 4.10 -8.49 5.11
CA LEU A 79 5.02 -7.44 4.65
C LEU A 79 5.79 -6.83 5.82
N GLU A 80 5.11 -6.42 6.89
CA GLU A 80 5.78 -5.82 8.06
C GLU A 80 6.73 -6.80 8.75
N VAL A 81 6.30 -8.05 8.94
CA VAL A 81 7.12 -9.11 9.56
C VAL A 81 8.34 -9.44 8.71
N GLY A 82 8.16 -9.69 7.42
CA GLY A 82 9.29 -10.13 6.58
C GLY A 82 10.23 -9.02 6.12
N LEU A 83 9.78 -7.77 6.12
CA LEU A 83 10.64 -6.61 5.86
C LEU A 83 11.22 -6.00 7.16
N GLU A 84 10.72 -6.41 8.33
CA GLU A 84 11.11 -5.88 9.65
C GLU A 84 10.92 -4.36 9.74
N VAL A 85 9.84 -3.84 9.13
CA VAL A 85 9.51 -2.40 9.12
C VAL A 85 8.03 -2.19 9.38
N ARG A 86 7.70 -1.04 9.98
CA ARG A 86 6.32 -0.59 10.11
C ARG A 86 5.88 0.10 8.81
N LEU A 87 4.96 -0.52 8.09
CA LEU A 87 4.34 0.05 6.88
C LEU A 87 3.10 0.86 7.24
N TRP A 88 2.34 0.43 8.25
CA TRP A 88 1.17 1.17 8.70
C TRP A 88 1.57 2.54 9.26
N PRO A 89 0.94 3.65 8.82
CA PRO A 89 1.32 5.00 9.25
C PRO A 89 1.11 5.27 10.76
N GLY A 90 0.45 4.34 11.47
CA GLY A 90 0.08 4.50 12.87
C GLY A 90 -1.16 5.39 13.03
N ALA A 91 -1.79 5.32 14.21
CA ALA A 91 -2.82 6.26 14.59
C ALA A 91 -2.16 7.58 14.98
N ASN A 92 -1.82 8.41 13.99
CA ASN A 92 -1.73 9.84 14.23
C ASN A 92 -2.90 10.51 13.50
N PRO A 93 -4.13 10.47 14.05
CA PRO A 93 -5.07 11.52 13.70
C PRO A 93 -4.36 12.84 14.03
N ALA A 94 -4.50 13.84 13.15
CA ALA A 94 -3.90 15.16 13.24
C ALA A 94 -3.80 15.74 14.68
N PRO A 95 -2.82 16.63 14.96
CA PRO A 95 -2.58 17.12 16.31
C PRO A 95 -3.86 17.67 16.93
N SER A 96 -4.14 17.25 18.16
CA SER A 96 -5.19 17.82 19.01
C SER A 96 -5.01 19.34 19.03
N ASN A 97 -5.87 20.07 18.31
CA ASN A 97 -5.88 21.52 18.36
C ASN A 97 -6.38 21.93 19.75
N THR A 98 -5.50 22.51 20.55
CA THR A 98 -5.82 23.28 21.77
C THR A 98 -6.19 24.70 21.36
#